data_AF-A0A7C3MY62-F1
#
_entry.id   AF-A0A7C3MY62-F1
#
_cell.length_a   1.000
_cell.length_b   1.000
_cell.length_c   1.000
_cell.angle_alpha   90.00
_cell.angle_beta   90.00
_cell.angle_gamma   90.00
#
_symmetry.space_group_name_H-M   'P 1'
#
loop_
_entity.id
_entity.type
_entity.pdbx_description
1 polymer ?
#
loop_
_entity_poly.entity_id
_entity_poly.type
_entity_poly.pdbx_seq_one_letter_code
_entity_poly.pdbx_strand_id
1 'polypeptide(L)'
;MATSQKPLWRGGRPLRNQKLNRRKLLEGAAAAAGALALSASSRTGWADQSQPSATVNVDTTVRHQLIEGFGASDCWSMDPIGREWSEENKERLAELLFSQRTGAGLSQWRFNVGAGGALADKATLWDSWRGADCFRRSEAEQYDWSRQPGQQWFLRAAKRLGVDQFIAFANSPPVWMTVNGHAHCDKQTGSTNLKPGYELRFAAFLADVVQHFQRQGIPFRYISPLNEPNWNWEGGGQEGCRYNNDDIARVVRALHQEATRRRLKVDIITPEAGDLASMLDDDLWRAWAHNNDPSAHYNLDANQLGKGQYRQYVKLLLGNPELRAMVDARVAAHAYWTDRGELMLAELRRALRQNIARYTPDGRYWQTEYCIMEHGRDLGMDSALRVARVLHHDLVDGNASAWQWWLAVSPADYKDGLIYTDYKKDGEQTVYPSRILWVLGAYSRFVRPGAHRVEVTTQGADGLLASAYVSADGRGLTIILTNEGREARRVHVAVNGRPVSLTPHVTSEEHQLAQQPATTRGGEWVAPPRSVAALVGKQLPV
;
A
#
# COMPACT_ATOMS: atom_id res chain seq x y z
N MET A 1 -15.64 17.88 1.48
CA MET A 1 -15.69 17.32 2.84
C MET A 1 -16.11 15.87 2.71
N ALA A 2 -15.24 14.95 3.13
CA ALA A 2 -15.56 13.53 3.18
C ALA A 2 -16.85 13.34 3.99
N THR A 3 -17.81 12.62 3.42
CA THR A 3 -18.95 12.12 4.17
C THR A 3 -18.40 11.41 5.41
N SER A 4 -18.89 11.83 6.58
CA SER A 4 -18.54 11.18 7.84
C SER A 4 -19.09 9.76 7.85
N GLN A 5 -18.33 8.82 7.29
CA GLN A 5 -18.54 7.41 7.55
C GLN A 5 -18.16 7.17 9.01
N LYS A 6 -19.18 7.18 9.87
CA LYS A 6 -19.07 6.69 11.24
C LYS A 6 -18.57 5.24 11.17
N PRO A 7 -17.67 4.80 12.06
CA PRO A 7 -17.40 3.38 12.23
C PRO A 7 -18.70 2.71 12.70
N LEU A 8 -19.34 1.98 11.79
CA LEU A 8 -20.56 1.21 12.06
C LEU A 8 -20.18 -0.17 12.60
N TRP A 9 -19.52 -0.18 13.75
CA TRP A 9 -19.49 -1.33 14.65
C TRP A 9 -20.12 -0.89 15.97
N ARG A 10 -21.41 -1.17 16.14
CA ARG A 10 -22.10 -1.05 17.43
C ARG A 10 -22.02 -2.37 18.16
N GLY A 11 -20.99 -2.55 18.96
CA GLY A 11 -20.89 -3.60 19.97
C GLY A 11 -20.17 -3.06 21.20
N GLY A 12 -20.91 -2.80 22.28
CA GLY A 12 -20.37 -2.34 23.56
C GLY A 12 -20.72 -0.88 23.90
N ARG A 13 -21.70 -0.68 24.78
CA ARG A 13 -22.01 0.64 25.36
C ARG A 13 -20.93 1.01 26.40
N PRO A 14 -20.40 2.25 26.40
CA PRO A 14 -19.86 2.85 27.61
C PRO A 14 -20.89 3.79 28.24
N LEU A 15 -20.91 3.79 29.57
CA LEU A 15 -21.75 4.61 30.43
C LEU A 15 -21.59 6.12 30.14
N ARG A 16 -22.71 6.84 30.23
CA ARG A 16 -22.82 8.28 30.02
C ARG A 16 -22.19 9.11 31.15
N ASN A 17 -21.55 10.19 30.72
CA ASN A 17 -21.54 11.57 31.25
C ASN A 17 -21.05 11.83 32.67
N GLN A 18 -19.99 12.64 32.76
CA GLN A 18 -20.09 13.95 33.44
C GLN A 18 -19.39 15.04 32.62
N LYS A 19 -20.11 16.15 32.42
CA LYS A 19 -19.72 17.36 31.69
C LYS A 19 -18.79 18.20 32.58
N LEU A 20 -17.79 18.87 32.00
CA LEU A 20 -17.22 20.08 32.59
C LEU A 20 -16.91 21.12 31.51
N ASN A 21 -17.49 22.29 31.71
CA ASN A 21 -17.45 23.49 30.87
C ASN A 21 -16.06 24.15 30.88
N ARG A 22 -15.64 24.68 29.73
CA ARG A 22 -14.58 25.70 29.63
C ARG A 22 -15.20 27.09 29.64
N ARG A 23 -14.72 27.99 30.51
CA ARG A 23 -14.72 29.44 30.26
C ARG A 23 -13.60 30.15 31.04
N LYS A 24 -12.72 30.79 30.24
CA LYS A 24 -11.99 32.05 30.41
C LYS A 24 -11.34 32.41 31.75
N LEU A 25 -10.06 32.79 31.69
CA LEU A 25 -9.60 34.17 31.96
C LEU A 25 -8.19 34.42 31.37
N LEU A 26 -8.05 35.61 30.78
CA LEU A 26 -6.83 36.25 30.31
C LEU A 26 -6.26 37.11 31.46
N GLU A 27 -4.94 37.31 31.45
CA GLU A 27 -4.19 38.57 31.67
C GLU A 27 -2.91 38.37 32.48
N GLY A 28 -1.86 39.09 32.07
CA GLY A 28 -0.71 39.44 32.92
C GLY A 28 0.66 39.03 32.39
N ALA A 29 1.21 39.79 31.43
CA ALA A 29 2.63 39.79 31.10
C ALA A 29 3.35 40.87 31.91
N ALA A 30 4.51 40.57 32.52
CA ALA A 30 5.64 41.49 32.66
C ALA A 30 6.92 40.77 33.10
N ALA A 31 8.01 41.20 32.48
CA ALA A 31 9.38 40.73 32.55
C ALA A 31 10.04 40.75 33.93
N ALA A 32 11.02 39.84 34.12
CA ALA A 32 12.26 40.15 34.81
C ALA A 32 13.40 39.32 34.20
N ALA A 33 14.31 40.00 33.52
CA ALA A 33 15.58 39.47 33.05
C ALA A 33 16.53 39.33 34.24
N GLY A 34 17.11 38.14 34.42
CA GLY A 34 18.16 37.86 35.38
C GLY A 34 19.21 36.98 34.72
N ALA A 35 20.34 37.57 34.37
CA ALA A 35 21.50 36.87 33.85
C ALA A 35 22.10 35.96 34.94
N LEU A 36 22.28 34.69 34.60
CA LEU A 36 23.14 33.77 35.35
C LEU A 36 24.01 33.02 34.33
N ALA A 37 25.24 33.49 34.21
CA ALA A 37 26.34 32.71 33.66
C ALA A 37 26.60 31.54 34.61
N LEU A 38 26.44 30.32 34.11
CA LEU A 38 26.95 29.12 34.76
C LEU A 38 27.87 28.39 33.79
N SER A 39 29.12 28.34 34.24
CA SER A 39 30.26 27.68 33.66
C SER A 39 29.98 26.21 33.34
N ALA A 40 30.47 25.78 32.18
CA ALA A 40 30.66 24.38 31.86
C ALA A 40 31.58 23.76 32.91
N SER A 41 31.05 22.84 33.70
CA SER A 41 31.84 21.91 34.50
C SER A 41 31.36 20.50 34.17
N SER A 42 32.24 19.79 33.48
CA SER A 42 32.20 18.35 33.24
C SER A 42 31.84 17.60 34.52
N ARG A 43 30.68 16.94 34.52
CA ARG A 43 30.39 15.80 35.39
C ARG A 43 30.10 14.59 34.51
N THR A 44 31.17 13.85 34.29
CA THR A 44 31.14 12.40 34.08
C THR A 44 30.36 11.75 35.23
N GLY A 45 29.52 10.76 34.89
CA GLY A 45 28.85 9.92 35.88
C GLY A 45 27.35 10.16 36.00
N TRP A 46 26.60 9.87 34.94
CA TRP A 46 25.25 9.31 35.09
C TRP A 46 25.38 7.84 34.74
N ALA A 47 25.35 7.01 35.77
CA ALA A 47 25.28 5.57 35.64
C ALA A 47 24.09 5.21 34.75
N ASP A 48 24.38 4.36 33.77
CA ASP A 48 23.52 3.48 32.99
C ASP A 48 22.20 3.17 33.73
N GLN A 49 21.16 3.97 33.48
CA GLN A 49 19.80 3.45 33.67
C GLN A 49 19.62 2.40 32.59
N SER A 50 19.47 1.14 32.99
CA SER A 50 19.37 -0.01 32.10
C SER A 50 18.29 0.25 31.05
N GLN A 51 18.71 0.67 29.85
CA GLN A 51 17.78 0.80 28.73
C GLN A 51 17.05 -0.55 28.58
N PRO A 52 15.71 -0.54 28.42
CA PRO A 52 14.99 -1.78 28.20
C PRO A 52 15.65 -2.52 27.03
N SER A 53 15.93 -3.81 27.25
CA SER A 53 16.64 -4.64 26.29
C SER A 53 15.70 -5.64 25.63
N ALA A 54 15.92 -5.89 24.36
CA ALA A 54 15.22 -6.91 23.60
C ALA A 54 16.21 -7.79 22.83
N THR A 55 15.87 -9.06 22.69
CA THR A 55 16.62 -9.99 21.83
C THR A 55 15.78 -10.28 20.59
N VAL A 56 16.43 -10.23 19.41
CA VAL A 56 15.86 -10.55 18.10
C VAL A 56 16.66 -11.72 17.52
N ASN A 57 16.01 -12.89 17.46
CA ASN A 57 16.61 -14.10 16.93
C ASN A 57 16.03 -14.40 15.55
N VAL A 58 16.90 -14.46 14.55
CA VAL A 58 16.55 -14.83 13.18
C VAL A 58 16.94 -16.29 12.93
N ASP A 59 16.00 -17.09 12.45
CA ASP A 59 16.25 -18.44 11.97
C ASP A 59 16.07 -18.48 10.44
N THR A 60 17.21 -18.51 9.73
CA THR A 60 17.25 -18.50 8.27
C THR A 60 16.90 -19.86 7.64
N THR A 61 16.78 -20.92 8.45
CA THR A 61 16.41 -22.26 7.98
C THR A 61 14.91 -22.42 7.81
N VAL A 62 14.11 -21.62 8.53
CA VAL A 62 12.65 -21.57 8.39
C VAL A 62 12.26 -20.44 7.44
N ARG A 63 11.87 -20.83 6.23
CA ARG A 63 11.45 -19.91 5.15
C ARG A 63 9.94 -19.74 5.11
N HIS A 64 9.50 -18.52 4.81
CA HIS A 64 8.10 -18.16 4.56
C HIS A 64 7.91 -17.75 3.09
N GLN A 65 7.09 -16.74 2.82
CA GLN A 65 6.79 -16.31 1.47
C GLN A 65 7.97 -15.64 0.77
N LEU A 66 7.95 -15.74 -0.57
CA LEU A 66 8.73 -14.88 -1.46
C LEU A 66 8.16 -13.46 -1.44
N ILE A 67 9.06 -12.49 -1.59
CA ILE A 67 8.74 -11.08 -1.77
C ILE A 67 8.83 -10.76 -3.25
N GLU A 68 7.71 -10.37 -3.83
CA GLU A 68 7.54 -10.01 -5.24
C GLU A 68 7.78 -8.52 -5.47
N GLY A 69 7.53 -7.66 -4.48
CA GLY A 69 7.95 -6.26 -4.56
C GLY A 69 7.18 -5.28 -3.69
N PHE A 70 7.54 -4.01 -3.85
CA PHE A 70 6.98 -2.88 -3.12
C PHE A 70 6.75 -1.72 -4.08
N GLY A 71 5.59 -1.07 -4.00
CA GLY A 71 5.21 -0.04 -4.97
C GLY A 71 4.32 1.07 -4.44
N ALA A 72 3.94 1.93 -5.37
CA ALA A 72 2.96 2.99 -5.20
C ALA A 72 2.26 3.26 -6.54
N SER A 73 1.17 4.02 -6.49
CA SER A 73 0.36 4.38 -7.65
C SER A 73 0.64 5.77 -8.18
N ASP A 74 0.52 5.90 -9.50
CA ASP A 74 0.64 7.16 -10.22
C ASP A 74 -0.66 7.98 -10.30
N CYS A 75 -1.75 7.43 -9.74
CA CYS A 75 -2.97 8.17 -9.50
C CYS A 75 -2.67 9.46 -8.71
N TRP A 76 -3.42 10.54 -8.95
CA TRP A 76 -3.66 11.07 -10.29
C TRP A 76 -2.65 12.17 -10.63
N SER A 77 -1.93 12.65 -9.61
CA SER A 77 -1.02 13.79 -9.67
C SER A 77 0.11 13.63 -10.67
N MET A 78 0.51 12.39 -10.99
CA MET A 78 1.69 12.16 -11.82
C MET A 78 1.50 12.62 -13.27
N ASP A 79 0.26 12.67 -13.80
CA ASP A 79 0.02 13.19 -15.14
C ASP A 79 0.23 14.72 -15.25
N PRO A 80 -0.46 15.57 -14.47
CA PRO A 80 -0.20 17.01 -14.52
C PRO A 80 1.24 17.35 -14.11
N ILE A 81 1.80 16.70 -13.09
CA ILE A 81 3.21 16.89 -12.69
C ILE A 81 4.14 16.57 -13.85
N GLY A 82 4.01 15.39 -14.46
CA GLY A 82 4.90 14.97 -15.53
C GLY A 82 4.79 15.82 -16.81
N ARG A 83 3.63 16.44 -17.03
CA ARG A 83 3.35 17.33 -18.14
C ARG A 83 3.87 18.76 -17.92
N GLU A 84 3.72 19.30 -16.72
CA GLU A 84 3.83 20.75 -16.48
C GLU A 84 5.07 21.16 -15.69
N TRP A 85 5.66 20.26 -14.89
CA TRP A 85 6.83 20.60 -14.07
C TRP A 85 8.12 20.66 -14.89
N SER A 86 9.12 21.34 -14.34
CA SER A 86 10.47 21.36 -14.91
C SER A 86 11.07 19.95 -14.91
N GLU A 87 11.94 19.65 -15.88
CA GLU A 87 12.66 18.37 -15.90
C GLU A 87 13.42 18.12 -14.60
N GLU A 88 14.04 19.15 -14.02
CA GLU A 88 14.76 19.05 -12.74
C GLU A 88 13.86 18.55 -11.60
N ASN A 89 12.66 19.12 -11.42
CA ASN A 89 11.77 18.70 -10.34
C ASN A 89 11.11 17.34 -10.62
N LYS A 90 10.86 17.00 -11.90
CA LYS A 90 10.41 15.65 -12.27
C LYS A 90 11.48 14.59 -11.97
N GLU A 91 12.74 14.86 -12.30
CA GLU A 91 13.86 13.97 -11.95
C GLU A 91 14.04 13.86 -10.44
N ARG A 92 13.94 14.95 -9.68
CA ARG A 92 13.99 14.92 -8.22
C ARG A 92 12.90 14.02 -7.61
N LEU A 93 11.66 14.10 -8.10
CA LEU A 93 10.58 13.21 -7.68
C LEU A 93 10.87 11.76 -8.05
N ALA A 94 11.32 11.51 -9.28
CA ALA A 94 11.65 10.17 -9.74
C ALA A 94 12.78 9.55 -8.92
N GLU A 95 13.82 10.31 -8.58
CA GLU A 95 14.91 9.84 -7.72
C GLU A 95 14.41 9.46 -6.32
N LEU A 96 13.56 10.30 -5.70
CA LEU A 96 12.99 10.02 -4.37
C LEU A 96 12.13 8.74 -4.35
N LEU A 97 11.44 8.43 -5.45
CA LEU A 97 10.60 7.23 -5.54
C LEU A 97 11.43 5.99 -5.89
N PHE A 98 12.29 6.07 -6.91
CA PHE A 98 12.81 4.89 -7.59
C PHE A 98 14.30 4.61 -7.33
N SER A 99 15.09 5.60 -6.93
CA SER A 99 16.54 5.40 -6.72
C SER A 99 16.78 4.47 -5.53
N GLN A 100 17.44 3.33 -5.77
CA GLN A 100 17.91 2.43 -4.69
C GLN A 100 19.08 3.02 -3.89
N ARG A 101 19.65 4.15 -4.33
CA ARG A 101 20.76 4.82 -3.64
C ARG A 101 20.27 5.95 -2.73
N THR A 102 19.34 6.76 -3.23
CA THR A 102 18.94 8.03 -2.63
C THR A 102 17.46 8.12 -2.29
N GLY A 103 16.58 7.30 -2.88
CA GLY A 103 15.13 7.32 -2.66
C GLY A 103 14.55 6.02 -2.07
N ALA A 104 13.23 5.88 -2.03
CA ALA A 104 12.60 4.67 -1.50
C ALA A 104 13.07 3.41 -2.24
N GLY A 105 13.38 3.51 -3.53
CA GLY A 105 13.83 2.36 -4.31
C GLY A 105 12.67 1.41 -4.59
N LEU A 106 11.48 1.94 -4.90
CA LEU A 106 10.32 1.12 -5.26
C LEU A 106 10.70 0.11 -6.35
N SER A 107 10.19 -1.11 -6.23
CA SER A 107 10.39 -2.18 -7.23
C SER A 107 9.19 -2.37 -8.13
N GLN A 108 8.03 -1.85 -7.73
CA GLN A 108 6.79 -1.90 -8.47
C GLN A 108 6.24 -0.49 -8.71
N TRP A 109 5.65 -0.27 -9.87
CA TRP A 109 4.95 0.99 -10.19
C TRP A 109 3.60 0.70 -10.83
N ARG A 110 2.52 1.22 -10.21
CA ARG A 110 1.16 1.07 -10.72
C ARG A 110 0.80 2.27 -11.61
N PHE A 111 0.50 1.98 -12.87
CA PHE A 111 0.04 2.92 -13.87
C PHE A 111 -1.48 2.83 -14.02
N ASN A 112 -2.18 3.92 -13.68
CA ASN A 112 -3.62 4.04 -13.85
C ASN A 112 -3.97 4.22 -15.32
N VAL A 113 -4.55 3.18 -15.93
CA VAL A 113 -5.12 3.21 -17.27
C VAL A 113 -6.46 3.93 -17.18
N GLY A 114 -6.52 5.18 -17.65
CA GLY A 114 -7.68 6.01 -17.39
C GLY A 114 -8.92 5.64 -18.22
N ALA A 115 -10.08 5.82 -17.60
CA ALA A 115 -11.38 5.49 -18.19
C ALA A 115 -11.99 6.62 -19.04
N GLY A 116 -11.44 7.84 -18.94
CA GLY A 116 -11.93 9.02 -19.66
C GLY A 116 -12.86 9.91 -18.82
N GLY A 117 -12.92 9.68 -17.50
CA GLY A 117 -13.72 10.48 -16.57
C GLY A 117 -13.30 11.95 -16.51
N ALA A 118 -12.02 12.27 -16.83
CA ALA A 118 -11.56 13.66 -16.90
C ALA A 118 -12.36 14.53 -17.88
N LEU A 119 -12.89 13.91 -18.96
CA LEU A 119 -13.72 14.58 -19.95
C LEU A 119 -15.21 14.29 -19.73
N ALA A 120 -15.59 13.01 -19.63
CA ALA A 120 -16.99 12.60 -19.57
C ALA A 120 -17.68 13.03 -18.27
N ASP A 121 -16.93 13.02 -17.16
CA ASP A 121 -17.46 13.23 -15.82
C ASP A 121 -17.00 14.56 -15.22
N LYS A 122 -16.48 15.49 -16.04
CA LYS A 122 -16.01 16.80 -15.57
C LYS A 122 -17.06 17.57 -14.76
N ALA A 123 -18.35 17.37 -15.07
CA ALA A 123 -19.47 18.00 -14.38
C ALA A 123 -20.06 17.17 -13.22
N THR A 124 -19.75 15.86 -13.15
CA THR A 124 -20.32 14.93 -12.16
C THR A 124 -19.31 14.52 -11.09
N LEU A 125 -18.01 14.60 -11.38
CA LEU A 125 -16.95 14.47 -10.40
C LEU A 125 -16.94 15.68 -9.47
N TRP A 126 -17.01 15.45 -8.17
CA TRP A 126 -16.93 16.53 -7.19
C TRP A 126 -15.52 17.16 -7.09
N ASP A 127 -14.47 16.44 -7.51
CA ASP A 127 -13.12 16.95 -7.73
C ASP A 127 -12.60 16.42 -9.07
N SER A 128 -12.43 17.33 -10.05
CA SER A 128 -12.00 16.99 -11.40
C SER A 128 -10.56 16.45 -11.47
N TRP A 129 -9.75 16.66 -10.42
CA TRP A 129 -8.44 16.02 -10.27
C TRP A 129 -8.51 14.49 -10.24
N ARG A 130 -9.70 13.93 -9.94
CA ARG A 130 -9.95 12.50 -9.78
C ARG A 130 -10.36 11.76 -11.06
N GLY A 131 -10.47 12.49 -12.17
CA GLY A 131 -10.74 11.91 -13.49
C GLY A 131 -9.44 11.69 -14.25
N ALA A 132 -9.37 10.60 -15.00
CA ALA A 132 -8.26 10.31 -15.90
C ALA A 132 -8.68 10.45 -17.37
N ASP A 133 -7.71 10.73 -18.24
CA ASP A 133 -7.92 10.68 -19.69
C ASP A 133 -8.00 9.22 -20.18
N CYS A 134 -8.40 8.97 -21.43
CA CYS A 134 -8.46 7.62 -21.98
C CYS A 134 -7.78 7.53 -23.33
N PHE A 135 -6.90 6.53 -23.51
CA PHE A 135 -6.24 6.27 -24.80
C PHE A 135 -7.20 6.04 -25.96
N ARG A 136 -8.45 5.64 -25.70
CA ARG A 136 -9.50 5.50 -26.71
C ARG A 136 -10.84 5.94 -26.14
N ARG A 137 -11.37 7.07 -26.62
CA ARG A 137 -12.53 7.73 -26.01
C ARG A 137 -13.89 7.25 -26.52
N SER A 138 -13.94 6.56 -27.64
CA SER A 138 -15.17 5.97 -28.19
C SER A 138 -14.89 4.72 -29.03
N GLU A 139 -15.95 3.94 -29.32
CA GLU A 139 -15.82 2.75 -30.18
C GLU A 139 -15.42 3.11 -31.63
N ALA A 140 -15.77 4.30 -32.11
CA ALA A 140 -15.40 4.75 -33.46
C ALA A 140 -14.01 5.39 -33.55
N GLU A 141 -13.49 5.94 -32.44
CA GLU A 141 -12.18 6.59 -32.42
C GLU A 141 -11.01 5.59 -32.42
N GLN A 142 -9.91 6.01 -33.05
CA GLN A 142 -8.61 5.34 -32.95
C GLN A 142 -7.96 5.61 -31.59
N TYR A 143 -6.94 4.81 -31.26
CA TYR A 143 -6.11 5.08 -30.09
C TYR A 143 -5.28 6.35 -30.27
N ASP A 144 -5.28 7.21 -29.25
CA ASP A 144 -4.43 8.37 -29.13
C ASP A 144 -3.39 8.13 -28.02
N TRP A 145 -2.24 7.58 -28.43
CA TRP A 145 -1.14 7.23 -27.53
C TRP A 145 -0.37 8.44 -26.97
N SER A 146 -0.70 9.67 -27.39
CA SER A 146 -0.11 10.89 -26.83
C SER A 146 -0.72 11.27 -25.47
N ARG A 147 -1.85 10.64 -25.09
CA ARG A 147 -2.54 10.86 -23.82
C ARG A 147 -1.76 10.33 -22.62
N GLN A 148 -2.11 10.85 -21.45
CA GLN A 148 -1.41 10.59 -20.18
C GLN A 148 0.12 10.82 -20.27
N PRO A 149 0.60 11.91 -20.92
CA PRO A 149 2.01 12.09 -21.23
C PRO A 149 2.89 12.20 -19.98
N GLY A 150 2.36 12.70 -18.87
CA GLY A 150 3.10 12.84 -17.62
C GLY A 150 3.29 11.51 -16.90
N GLN A 151 2.24 10.68 -16.82
CA GLN A 151 2.37 9.31 -16.31
C GLN A 151 3.34 8.49 -17.16
N GLN A 152 3.30 8.66 -18.49
CA GLN A 152 4.27 8.03 -19.39
C GLN A 152 5.71 8.49 -19.15
N TRP A 153 5.93 9.77 -18.79
CA TRP A 153 7.25 10.26 -18.39
C TRP A 153 7.74 9.52 -17.15
N PHE A 154 6.90 9.35 -16.12
CA PHE A 154 7.26 8.62 -14.91
C PHE A 154 7.47 7.12 -15.12
N LEU A 155 6.74 6.48 -16.04
CA LEU A 155 7.02 5.10 -16.45
C LEU A 155 8.45 4.95 -17.01
N ARG A 156 8.86 5.87 -17.90
CA ARG A 156 10.21 5.89 -18.46
C ARG A 156 11.27 6.17 -17.39
N ALA A 157 11.01 7.11 -16.49
CA ALA A 157 11.91 7.45 -15.39
C ALA A 157 12.07 6.28 -14.40
N ALA A 158 10.97 5.64 -14.01
CA ALA A 158 10.97 4.43 -13.18
C ALA A 158 11.81 3.32 -13.80
N LYS A 159 11.61 3.02 -15.09
CA LYS A 159 12.41 2.02 -15.81
C LYS A 159 13.90 2.38 -15.82
N ARG A 160 14.23 3.64 -16.12
CA ARG A 160 15.62 4.14 -16.13
C ARG A 160 16.29 4.00 -14.77
N LEU A 161 15.53 4.21 -13.69
CA LEU A 161 16.01 4.12 -12.30
C LEU A 161 15.94 2.69 -11.72
N GLY A 162 15.63 1.69 -12.54
CA GLY A 162 15.74 0.28 -12.19
C GLY A 162 14.48 -0.35 -11.59
N VAL A 163 13.30 0.24 -11.80
CA VAL A 163 12.03 -0.44 -11.58
C VAL A 163 11.85 -1.51 -12.65
N ASP A 164 11.62 -2.75 -12.23
CA ASP A 164 11.57 -3.93 -13.10
C ASP A 164 10.17 -4.55 -13.20
N GLN A 165 9.20 -4.09 -12.40
CA GLN A 165 7.82 -4.57 -12.43
C GLN A 165 6.82 -3.41 -12.58
N PHE A 166 6.12 -3.40 -13.71
CA PHE A 166 5.03 -2.44 -13.98
C PHE A 166 3.68 -3.12 -13.94
N ILE A 167 2.70 -2.43 -13.36
CA ILE A 167 1.31 -2.89 -13.20
C ILE A 167 0.40 -1.89 -13.93
N ALA A 168 -0.36 -2.33 -14.93
CA ALA A 168 -1.40 -1.53 -15.54
C ALA A 168 -2.71 -1.83 -14.82
N PHE A 169 -3.32 -0.84 -14.17
CA PHE A 169 -4.58 -1.05 -13.45
C PHE A 169 -5.67 -0.09 -13.91
N ALA A 170 -6.93 -0.49 -13.79
CA ALA A 170 -8.07 0.32 -14.15
C ALA A 170 -9.05 0.46 -12.98
N ASN A 171 -9.43 1.69 -12.65
CA ASN A 171 -10.51 1.95 -11.69
C ASN A 171 -11.90 1.66 -12.28
N SER A 172 -12.04 1.83 -13.60
CA SER A 172 -13.30 1.67 -14.33
C SER A 172 -13.05 1.26 -15.78
N PRO A 173 -13.99 0.60 -16.47
CA PRO A 173 -13.94 0.47 -17.92
C PRO A 173 -13.97 1.85 -18.59
N PRO A 174 -13.44 2.00 -19.81
CA PRO A 174 -13.62 3.23 -20.58
C PRO A 174 -15.10 3.63 -20.64
N VAL A 175 -15.40 4.92 -20.50
CA VAL A 175 -16.77 5.47 -20.42
C VAL A 175 -17.71 5.02 -21.54
N TRP A 176 -17.18 4.78 -22.74
CA TRP A 176 -17.98 4.29 -23.88
C TRP A 176 -18.35 2.81 -23.77
N MET A 177 -17.71 2.05 -22.88
CA MET A 177 -18.04 0.68 -22.51
C MET A 177 -18.95 0.59 -21.28
N THR A 178 -19.27 1.71 -20.61
CA THR A 178 -20.07 1.68 -19.38
C THR A 178 -21.57 1.83 -19.66
N VAL A 179 -22.42 1.27 -18.79
CA VAL A 179 -23.87 1.26 -18.96
C VAL A 179 -24.45 2.67 -18.92
N ASN A 180 -23.95 3.51 -18.02
CA ASN A 180 -24.44 4.86 -17.80
C ASN A 180 -23.67 5.96 -18.56
N GLY A 181 -22.59 5.61 -19.28
CA GLY A 181 -21.74 6.58 -19.96
C GLY A 181 -20.81 7.38 -19.04
N HIS A 182 -20.74 7.03 -17.76
CA HIS A 182 -19.86 7.61 -16.75
C HIS A 182 -18.79 6.60 -16.32
N ALA A 183 -17.64 7.09 -15.84
CA ALA A 183 -16.58 6.24 -15.28
C ALA A 183 -16.84 5.83 -13.82
N HIS A 184 -17.98 6.25 -13.25
CA HIS A 184 -18.45 5.85 -11.92
C HIS A 184 -19.84 5.23 -11.99
N CYS A 185 -20.25 4.49 -10.95
CA CYS A 185 -21.57 3.91 -10.87
C CYS A 185 -22.64 4.95 -10.46
N ASP A 186 -23.90 4.57 -10.62
CA ASP A 186 -25.08 5.29 -10.15
C ASP A 186 -26.16 4.32 -9.68
N LYS A 187 -27.34 4.85 -9.32
CA LYS A 187 -28.46 4.06 -8.81
C LYS A 187 -29.06 3.11 -9.86
N GLN A 188 -28.87 3.42 -11.14
CA GLN A 188 -29.36 2.62 -12.27
C GLN A 188 -28.38 1.50 -12.63
N THR A 189 -27.12 1.62 -12.21
CA THR A 189 -26.09 0.62 -12.42
C THR A 189 -26.51 -0.73 -11.83
N GLY A 190 -26.31 -1.80 -12.59
CA GLY A 190 -26.63 -3.16 -12.16
C GLY A 190 -25.58 -3.72 -11.20
N SER A 191 -25.24 -4.99 -11.40
CA SER A 191 -24.16 -5.65 -10.65
C SER A 191 -22.77 -5.09 -10.99
N THR A 192 -22.64 -4.54 -12.20
CA THR A 192 -21.47 -3.83 -12.70
C THR A 192 -21.89 -2.66 -13.59
N ASN A 193 -20.97 -1.69 -13.78
CA ASN A 193 -21.14 -0.62 -14.76
C ASN A 193 -20.58 -1.00 -16.14
N LEU A 194 -19.98 -2.18 -16.33
CA LEU A 194 -19.58 -2.66 -17.66
C LEU A 194 -20.82 -3.11 -18.46
N LYS A 195 -20.94 -2.69 -19.73
CA LYS A 195 -22.04 -3.14 -20.61
C LYS A 195 -22.07 -4.68 -20.74
N PRO A 196 -23.24 -5.32 -20.70
CA PRO A 196 -23.36 -6.76 -20.94
C PRO A 196 -22.71 -7.17 -22.28
N GLY A 197 -21.83 -8.17 -22.26
CA GLY A 197 -21.12 -8.66 -23.44
C GLY A 197 -19.88 -7.83 -23.85
N TYR A 198 -19.49 -6.82 -23.06
CA TYR A 198 -18.29 -6.01 -23.32
C TYR A 198 -17.02 -6.55 -22.65
N GLU A 199 -17.07 -7.69 -21.96
CA GLU A 199 -15.92 -8.25 -21.23
C GLU A 199 -14.72 -8.49 -22.15
N LEU A 200 -14.92 -9.10 -23.32
CA LEU A 200 -13.85 -9.30 -24.31
C LEU A 200 -13.36 -7.98 -24.93
N ARG A 201 -14.25 -6.98 -25.10
CA ARG A 201 -13.84 -5.65 -25.60
C ARG A 201 -12.98 -4.92 -24.57
N PHE A 202 -13.35 -5.00 -23.30
CA PHE A 202 -12.59 -4.38 -22.21
C PHE A 202 -11.23 -5.07 -22.03
N ALA A 203 -11.20 -6.40 -22.06
CA ALA A 203 -9.96 -7.18 -22.09
C ALA A 203 -9.06 -6.79 -23.28
N ALA A 204 -9.62 -6.64 -24.48
CA ALA A 204 -8.89 -6.20 -25.67
C ALA A 204 -8.30 -4.80 -25.51
N PHE A 205 -9.03 -3.87 -24.89
CA PHE A 205 -8.53 -2.52 -24.58
C PHE A 205 -7.32 -2.56 -23.65
N LEU A 206 -7.41 -3.27 -22.52
CA LEU A 206 -6.28 -3.39 -21.58
C LEU A 206 -5.07 -4.08 -22.25
N ALA A 207 -5.32 -5.11 -23.07
CA ALA A 207 -4.30 -5.80 -23.84
C ALA A 207 -3.64 -4.90 -24.90
N ASP A 208 -4.40 -4.01 -25.55
CA ASP A 208 -3.87 -3.02 -26.50
C ASP A 208 -2.91 -2.05 -25.80
N VAL A 209 -3.30 -1.55 -24.62
CA VAL A 209 -2.48 -0.64 -23.81
C VAL A 209 -1.17 -1.30 -23.40
N VAL A 210 -1.21 -2.50 -22.82
CA VAL A 210 0.03 -3.20 -22.45
C VAL A 210 0.89 -3.53 -23.66
N GLN A 211 0.30 -3.98 -24.77
CA GLN A 211 1.06 -4.30 -25.96
C GLN A 211 1.72 -3.05 -26.57
N HIS A 212 1.06 -1.88 -26.50
CA HIS A 212 1.66 -0.60 -26.89
C HIS A 212 2.94 -0.33 -26.09
N PHE A 213 2.85 -0.34 -24.75
CA PHE A 213 4.01 -0.05 -23.91
C PHE A 213 5.10 -1.11 -23.98
N GLN A 214 4.74 -2.38 -24.20
CA GLN A 214 5.70 -3.44 -24.48
C GLN A 214 6.54 -3.11 -25.73
N ARG A 215 5.94 -2.57 -26.80
CA ARG A 215 6.67 -2.11 -28.00
C ARG A 215 7.55 -0.89 -27.74
N GLN A 216 7.20 -0.05 -26.75
CA GLN A 216 8.04 1.06 -26.26
C GLN A 216 9.14 0.60 -25.29
N GLY A 217 9.28 -0.71 -25.08
CA GLY A 217 10.26 -1.29 -24.16
C GLY A 217 9.85 -1.19 -22.69
N ILE A 218 8.61 -0.87 -22.35
CA ILE A 218 8.09 -0.86 -20.97
C ILE A 218 7.11 -2.03 -20.84
N PRO A 219 7.60 -3.28 -20.66
CA PRO A 219 6.72 -4.42 -20.52
C PRO A 219 6.01 -4.34 -19.16
N PHE A 220 4.69 -4.20 -19.19
CA PHE A 220 3.88 -4.46 -18.00
C PHE A 220 3.96 -5.94 -17.67
N ARG A 221 4.30 -6.26 -16.42
CA ARG A 221 4.29 -7.64 -15.92
C ARG A 221 2.89 -8.06 -15.49
N TYR A 222 2.07 -7.09 -15.09
CA TYR A 222 0.76 -7.33 -14.51
C TYR A 222 -0.32 -6.43 -15.10
N ILE A 223 -1.54 -6.97 -15.19
CA ILE A 223 -2.78 -6.23 -15.49
C ILE A 223 -3.76 -6.43 -14.34
N SER A 224 -4.31 -5.34 -13.82
CA SER A 224 -5.38 -5.34 -12.82
C SER A 224 -6.64 -4.68 -13.39
N PRO A 225 -7.65 -5.45 -13.83
CA PRO A 225 -8.74 -4.91 -14.64
C PRO A 225 -9.82 -4.18 -13.82
N LEU A 226 -9.75 -4.20 -12.50
CA LEU A 226 -10.82 -3.77 -11.61
C LEU A 226 -10.25 -3.31 -10.27
N ASN A 227 -10.92 -2.35 -9.63
CA ASN A 227 -10.51 -1.73 -8.37
C ASN A 227 -11.68 -1.70 -7.38
N GLU A 228 -11.49 -2.26 -6.19
CA GLU A 228 -12.46 -2.33 -5.09
C GLU A 228 -13.88 -2.68 -5.53
N PRO A 229 -14.08 -3.87 -6.12
CA PRO A 229 -15.37 -4.25 -6.70
C PRO A 229 -16.51 -4.33 -5.67
N ASN A 230 -16.19 -4.45 -4.38
CA ASN A 230 -17.14 -4.46 -3.26
C ASN A 230 -17.69 -3.09 -2.84
N TRP A 231 -17.14 -1.98 -3.34
CA TRP A 231 -17.71 -0.65 -3.10
C TRP A 231 -18.73 -0.27 -4.15
N ASN A 232 -19.75 0.50 -3.78
CA ASN A 232 -20.85 0.81 -4.69
C ASN A 232 -20.46 1.76 -5.83
N TRP A 233 -19.40 2.55 -5.63
CA TRP A 233 -18.89 3.60 -6.53
C TRP A 233 -19.93 4.60 -7.05
N GLU A 234 -20.99 4.86 -6.28
CA GLU A 234 -22.02 5.84 -6.60
C GLU A 234 -21.63 7.27 -6.16
N GLY A 235 -22.14 8.27 -6.87
CA GLY A 235 -22.08 9.68 -6.43
C GLY A 235 -20.90 10.51 -6.95
N GLY A 236 -20.17 10.04 -7.96
CA GLY A 236 -19.16 10.85 -8.65
C GLY A 236 -17.92 11.13 -7.80
N GLY A 237 -17.60 10.24 -6.86
CA GLY A 237 -16.46 10.35 -5.95
C GLY A 237 -15.10 10.39 -6.65
N GLN A 238 -14.94 9.51 -7.63
CA GLN A 238 -13.78 9.24 -8.47
C GLN A 238 -14.23 8.22 -9.54
N GLU A 239 -13.37 7.89 -10.50
CA GLU A 239 -13.60 6.71 -11.36
C GLU A 239 -13.68 5.44 -10.50
N GLY A 240 -14.64 4.56 -10.78
CA GLY A 240 -14.89 3.36 -10.00
C GLY A 240 -16.02 2.50 -10.56
N CYS A 241 -15.83 1.18 -10.57
CA CYS A 241 -16.83 0.24 -11.06
C CYS A 241 -16.99 -0.93 -10.08
N ARG A 242 -18.21 -1.15 -9.60
CA ARG A 242 -18.55 -2.35 -8.83
C ARG A 242 -18.56 -3.59 -9.74
N TYR A 243 -18.20 -4.74 -9.19
CA TYR A 243 -18.31 -6.03 -9.89
C TYR A 243 -18.71 -7.10 -8.88
N ASN A 244 -19.84 -7.78 -9.11
CA ASN A 244 -20.14 -8.95 -8.29
C ASN A 244 -19.22 -10.13 -8.68
N ASN A 245 -19.26 -11.22 -7.91
CA ASN A 245 -18.41 -12.39 -8.13
C ASN A 245 -18.52 -12.97 -9.56
N ASP A 246 -19.72 -12.97 -10.15
CA ASP A 246 -19.93 -13.47 -11.51
C ASP A 246 -19.33 -12.53 -12.56
N ASP A 247 -19.45 -11.22 -12.35
CA ASP A 247 -18.84 -10.18 -13.20
C ASP A 247 -17.31 -10.27 -13.16
N ILE A 248 -16.72 -10.41 -11.96
CA ILE A 248 -15.27 -10.62 -11.78
C ILE A 248 -14.83 -11.85 -12.57
N ALA A 249 -15.53 -12.98 -12.43
CA ALA A 249 -15.19 -14.21 -13.14
C ALA A 249 -15.24 -14.05 -14.67
N ARG A 250 -16.22 -13.31 -15.21
CA ARG A 250 -16.30 -13.03 -16.65
C ARG A 250 -15.15 -12.16 -17.13
N VAL A 251 -14.81 -11.09 -16.41
CA VAL A 251 -13.70 -10.19 -16.77
C VAL A 251 -12.36 -10.92 -16.71
N VAL A 252 -12.10 -11.72 -15.68
CA VAL A 252 -10.87 -12.53 -15.55
C VAL A 252 -10.73 -13.50 -16.70
N ARG A 253 -11.78 -14.25 -17.05
CA ARG A 253 -11.76 -15.17 -18.20
C ARG A 253 -11.51 -14.44 -19.52
N ALA A 254 -12.19 -13.31 -19.74
CA ALA A 254 -12.02 -12.51 -20.95
C ALA A 254 -10.58 -11.98 -21.09
N LEU A 255 -10.01 -11.47 -20.00
CA LEU A 255 -8.63 -10.98 -19.99
C LEU A 255 -7.62 -12.10 -20.21
N HIS A 256 -7.80 -13.26 -19.55
CA HIS A 256 -6.94 -14.42 -19.73
C HIS A 256 -6.99 -14.95 -21.17
N GLN A 257 -8.19 -15.05 -21.75
CA GLN A 257 -8.38 -15.46 -23.15
C GLN A 257 -7.65 -14.50 -24.09
N GLU A 258 -7.79 -13.19 -23.89
CA GLU A 258 -7.19 -12.18 -24.76
C GLU A 258 -5.66 -12.14 -24.63
N ALA A 259 -5.13 -12.21 -23.42
CA ALA A 259 -3.69 -12.31 -23.17
C ALA A 259 -3.09 -13.56 -23.82
N THR A 260 -3.75 -14.72 -23.68
CA THR A 260 -3.32 -15.99 -24.28
C THR A 260 -3.35 -15.94 -25.80
N ARG A 261 -4.46 -15.46 -26.40
CA ARG A 261 -4.61 -15.32 -27.85
C ARG A 261 -3.49 -14.48 -28.46
N ARG A 262 -3.07 -13.42 -27.77
CA ARG A 262 -2.02 -12.50 -28.18
C ARG A 262 -0.61 -12.91 -27.74
N ARG A 263 -0.47 -13.98 -26.95
CA ARG A 263 0.79 -14.43 -26.32
C ARG A 263 1.47 -13.33 -25.49
N LEU A 264 0.68 -12.52 -24.78
CA LEU A 264 1.19 -11.51 -23.87
C LEU A 264 1.77 -12.18 -22.61
N LYS A 265 2.97 -11.76 -22.19
CA LYS A 265 3.62 -12.25 -20.97
C LYS A 265 3.18 -11.43 -19.74
N VAL A 266 1.89 -11.44 -19.47
CA VAL A 266 1.26 -10.70 -18.36
C VAL A 266 0.56 -11.66 -17.40
N ASP A 267 0.62 -11.36 -16.12
CA ASP A 267 -0.22 -12.00 -15.11
C ASP A 267 -1.41 -11.10 -14.75
N ILE A 268 -2.51 -11.69 -14.30
CA ILE A 268 -3.70 -10.96 -13.84
C ILE A 268 -3.62 -10.77 -12.32
N ILE A 269 -3.88 -9.55 -11.86
CA ILE A 269 -4.04 -9.21 -10.43
C ILE A 269 -5.51 -8.84 -10.18
N THR A 270 -6.14 -9.47 -9.20
CA THR A 270 -7.58 -9.32 -8.90
C THR A 270 -7.85 -9.96 -7.51
N PRO A 271 -8.92 -9.62 -6.77
CA PRO A 271 -10.00 -8.67 -7.09
C PRO A 271 -9.69 -7.21 -6.77
N GLU A 272 -8.51 -6.88 -6.21
CA GLU A 272 -8.28 -5.54 -5.63
C GLU A 272 -9.37 -5.18 -4.62
N ALA A 273 -9.76 -6.13 -3.77
CA ALA A 273 -10.86 -5.94 -2.83
C ALA A 273 -10.58 -4.75 -1.92
N GLY A 274 -11.55 -3.86 -1.72
CA GLY A 274 -11.35 -2.64 -0.95
C GLY A 274 -11.17 -2.84 0.55
N ASP A 275 -11.42 -4.05 1.06
CA ASP A 275 -11.11 -4.44 2.42
C ASP A 275 -10.82 -5.95 2.52
N LEU A 276 -10.03 -6.33 3.52
CA LEU A 276 -9.64 -7.72 3.76
C LEU A 276 -10.79 -8.61 4.23
N ALA A 277 -11.83 -8.06 4.85
CA ALA A 277 -12.93 -8.86 5.39
C ALA A 277 -13.82 -9.43 4.28
N SER A 278 -13.98 -8.70 3.17
CA SER A 278 -14.67 -9.16 1.97
C SER A 278 -13.99 -10.37 1.30
N MET A 279 -12.71 -10.60 1.58
CA MET A 279 -11.94 -11.73 1.04
C MET A 279 -12.30 -13.06 1.71
N LEU A 280 -12.76 -13.02 2.96
CA LEU A 280 -12.98 -14.22 3.78
C LEU A 280 -14.21 -15.01 3.35
N ASP A 281 -14.12 -16.33 3.47
CA ASP A 281 -15.27 -17.22 3.43
C ASP A 281 -16.21 -16.91 4.60
N ASP A 282 -17.52 -17.09 4.42
CA ASP A 282 -18.51 -16.66 5.40
C ASP A 282 -18.26 -17.28 6.81
N ASP A 283 -17.75 -18.51 6.89
CA ASP A 283 -17.42 -19.18 8.17
C ASP A 283 -16.20 -18.58 8.86
N LEU A 284 -15.12 -18.31 8.12
CA LEU A 284 -13.94 -17.65 8.67
C LEU A 284 -14.22 -16.18 9.00
N TRP A 285 -15.04 -15.50 8.20
CA TRP A 285 -15.51 -14.15 8.50
C TRP A 285 -16.25 -14.13 9.84
N ARG A 286 -17.17 -15.07 10.07
CA ARG A 286 -17.90 -15.20 11.34
C ARG A 286 -16.95 -15.49 12.51
N ALA A 287 -16.03 -16.43 12.34
CA ALA A 287 -15.06 -16.79 13.38
C ALA A 287 -14.18 -15.58 13.77
N TRP A 288 -13.64 -14.88 12.78
CA TRP A 288 -12.87 -13.65 12.97
C TRP A 288 -13.71 -12.55 13.63
N ALA A 289 -14.93 -12.30 13.15
CA ALA A 289 -15.81 -11.28 13.70
C ALA A 289 -16.42 -11.66 15.07
N HIS A 290 -16.05 -12.82 15.63
CA HIS A 290 -16.64 -13.42 16.84
C HIS A 290 -18.18 -13.46 16.78
N ASN A 291 -18.73 -13.80 15.62
CA ASN A 291 -20.16 -13.83 15.36
C ASN A 291 -20.67 -15.27 15.26
N ASN A 292 -21.52 -15.65 16.21
CA ASN A 292 -22.07 -17.00 16.31
C ASN A 292 -23.38 -17.20 15.51
N ASP A 293 -23.92 -16.17 14.87
CA ASP A 293 -25.10 -16.31 14.01
C ASP A 293 -24.71 -17.03 12.70
N PRO A 294 -25.22 -18.24 12.41
CA PRO A 294 -24.84 -19.01 11.23
C PRO A 294 -25.26 -18.35 9.91
N SER A 295 -26.20 -17.40 9.94
CA SER A 295 -26.64 -16.63 8.77
C SER A 295 -25.79 -15.38 8.51
N ALA A 296 -24.99 -14.95 9.49
CA ALA A 296 -24.18 -13.75 9.37
C ALA A 296 -23.05 -13.93 8.35
N HIS A 297 -22.80 -12.87 7.60
CA HIS A 297 -21.79 -12.80 6.55
C HIS A 297 -21.37 -11.35 6.35
N TYR A 298 -20.25 -11.13 5.64
CA TYR A 298 -19.86 -9.79 5.20
C TYR A 298 -21.02 -9.14 4.43
N ASN A 299 -21.51 -7.99 4.91
CA ASN A 299 -22.64 -7.32 4.29
C ASN A 299 -22.47 -5.81 4.31
N LEU A 300 -21.36 -5.33 3.72
CA LEU A 300 -21.10 -3.91 3.54
C LEU A 300 -21.33 -3.49 2.08
N ASP A 301 -21.69 -2.22 1.93
CA ASP A 301 -21.79 -1.46 0.69
C ASP A 301 -22.41 -2.21 -0.51
N ALA A 302 -21.65 -2.54 -1.58
CA ALA A 302 -22.24 -3.14 -2.79
C ALA A 302 -22.93 -4.50 -2.51
N ASN A 303 -22.47 -5.23 -1.49
CA ASN A 303 -23.10 -6.48 -1.08
C ASN A 303 -24.53 -6.27 -0.54
N GLN A 304 -24.86 -5.09 -0.03
CA GLN A 304 -26.20 -4.75 0.47
C GLN A 304 -27.21 -4.48 -0.65
N LEU A 305 -26.75 -4.28 -1.89
CA LEU A 305 -27.61 -3.91 -3.02
C LEU A 305 -28.47 -5.07 -3.53
N GLY A 306 -28.17 -6.31 -3.12
CA GLY A 306 -28.87 -7.50 -3.61
C GLY A 306 -28.65 -7.75 -5.10
N LYS A 307 -27.53 -7.29 -5.67
CA LYS A 307 -27.15 -7.43 -7.09
C LYS A 307 -26.13 -8.55 -7.33
N GLY A 308 -26.09 -9.54 -6.45
CA GLY A 308 -25.11 -10.62 -6.45
C GLY A 308 -24.21 -10.59 -5.22
N GLN A 309 -23.19 -11.44 -5.20
CA GLN A 309 -22.22 -11.52 -4.11
C GLN A 309 -21.03 -10.60 -4.37
N TYR A 310 -20.64 -9.81 -3.37
CA TYR A 310 -19.47 -8.93 -3.38
C TYR A 310 -18.55 -9.28 -2.20
N ARG A 311 -18.29 -10.57 -2.03
CA ARG A 311 -17.61 -11.17 -0.87
C ARG A 311 -17.13 -12.59 -1.17
N GLN A 312 -16.37 -13.17 -0.25
CA GLN A 312 -15.75 -14.50 -0.38
C GLN A 312 -14.83 -14.57 -1.61
N TYR A 313 -14.09 -13.51 -1.88
CA TYR A 313 -13.27 -13.44 -3.10
C TYR A 313 -12.15 -14.49 -3.15
N VAL A 314 -11.62 -14.93 -2.00
CA VAL A 314 -10.66 -16.05 -1.96
C VAL A 314 -11.32 -17.34 -2.46
N LYS A 315 -12.55 -17.65 -2.02
CA LYS A 315 -13.29 -18.80 -2.53
C LYS A 315 -13.61 -18.69 -4.00
N LEU A 316 -14.02 -17.50 -4.47
CA LEU A 316 -14.25 -17.25 -5.89
C LEU A 316 -13.02 -17.60 -6.73
N LEU A 317 -11.87 -17.02 -6.39
CA LEU A 317 -10.67 -17.07 -7.22
C LEU A 317 -9.84 -18.33 -7.01
N LEU A 318 -9.67 -18.77 -5.75
CA LEU A 318 -8.81 -19.90 -5.40
C LEU A 318 -9.59 -21.20 -5.23
N GLY A 319 -10.88 -21.13 -4.91
CA GLY A 319 -11.76 -22.31 -4.84
C GLY A 319 -12.21 -22.82 -6.21
N ASN A 320 -12.16 -21.98 -7.24
CA ASN A 320 -12.39 -22.37 -8.63
C ASN A 320 -11.05 -22.71 -9.32
N PRO A 321 -10.77 -23.97 -9.72
CA PRO A 321 -9.49 -24.34 -10.34
C PRO A 321 -9.16 -23.60 -11.64
N GLU A 322 -10.17 -23.25 -12.44
CA GLU A 322 -10.02 -22.49 -13.67
C GLU A 322 -9.51 -21.07 -13.35
N LEU A 323 -10.25 -20.33 -12.52
CA LEU A 323 -9.86 -18.96 -12.15
C LEU A 323 -8.54 -18.95 -11.40
N ARG A 324 -8.29 -19.93 -10.52
CA ARG A 324 -7.03 -20.07 -9.77
C ARG A 324 -5.83 -20.16 -10.71
N ALA A 325 -5.93 -20.93 -11.79
CA ALA A 325 -4.88 -21.01 -12.79
C ALA A 325 -4.69 -19.69 -13.55
N MET A 326 -5.80 -18.99 -13.87
CA MET A 326 -5.75 -17.72 -14.60
C MET A 326 -5.10 -16.58 -13.80
N VAL A 327 -5.20 -16.62 -12.47
CA VAL A 327 -4.60 -15.63 -11.56
C VAL A 327 -3.30 -16.12 -10.92
N ASP A 328 -2.76 -17.25 -11.37
CA ASP A 328 -1.53 -17.87 -10.84
C ASP A 328 -1.56 -18.03 -9.30
N ALA A 329 -2.69 -18.54 -8.79
CA ALA A 329 -2.96 -18.71 -7.36
C ALA A 329 -2.75 -17.44 -6.51
N ARG A 330 -2.82 -16.25 -7.11
CA ARG A 330 -2.64 -14.95 -6.45
C ARG A 330 -3.99 -14.28 -6.22
N VAL A 331 -4.15 -13.64 -5.07
CA VAL A 331 -5.25 -12.74 -4.76
C VAL A 331 -4.73 -11.39 -4.28
N ALA A 332 -5.47 -10.32 -4.56
CA ALA A 332 -5.11 -8.94 -4.22
C ALA A 332 -6.20 -8.24 -3.42
N ALA A 333 -5.81 -7.54 -2.36
CA ALA A 333 -6.73 -6.76 -1.54
C ALA A 333 -6.06 -5.55 -0.91
N HIS A 334 -6.89 -4.61 -0.48
CA HIS A 334 -6.51 -3.36 0.13
C HIS A 334 -6.60 -3.48 1.65
N ALA A 335 -5.72 -2.75 2.36
CA ALA A 335 -5.62 -2.82 3.81
C ALA A 335 -6.45 -1.74 4.53
N TYR A 336 -7.37 -1.06 3.84
CA TYR A 336 -8.14 0.04 4.41
C TYR A 336 -8.91 -0.36 5.67
N TRP A 337 -8.92 0.54 6.67
CA TRP A 337 -9.62 0.37 7.94
C TRP A 337 -9.12 -0.80 8.81
N THR A 338 -8.01 -1.45 8.44
CA THR A 338 -7.46 -2.61 9.17
C THR A 338 -6.22 -2.29 10.02
N ASP A 339 -6.06 -1.03 10.42
CA ASP A 339 -4.79 -0.46 10.87
C ASP A 339 -4.70 -0.17 12.37
N ARG A 340 -5.67 -0.65 13.16
CA ARG A 340 -5.75 -0.44 14.62
C ARG A 340 -6.32 -1.67 15.35
N GLY A 341 -5.69 -2.01 16.46
CA GLY A 341 -6.13 -3.09 17.36
C GLY A 341 -5.83 -4.49 16.82
N GLU A 342 -5.63 -5.44 17.73
CA GLU A 342 -5.19 -6.82 17.41
C GLU A 342 -6.14 -7.53 16.42
N LEU A 343 -7.46 -7.37 16.63
CA LEU A 343 -8.49 -7.98 15.80
C LEU A 343 -8.35 -7.61 14.30
N MET A 344 -8.06 -6.34 14.03
CA MET A 344 -7.96 -5.83 12.65
C MET A 344 -6.55 -5.96 12.09
N LEU A 345 -5.52 -5.70 12.91
CA LEU A 345 -4.13 -5.73 12.47
C LEU A 345 -3.66 -7.16 12.25
N ALA A 346 -3.78 -8.05 13.24
CA ALA A 346 -3.18 -9.37 13.19
C ALA A 346 -4.20 -10.48 12.89
N GLU A 347 -5.31 -10.53 13.63
CA GLU A 347 -6.26 -11.66 13.52
C GLU A 347 -6.93 -11.73 12.13
N LEU A 348 -7.36 -10.60 11.57
CA LEU A 348 -7.94 -10.55 10.22
C LEU A 348 -6.95 -11.07 9.16
N ARG A 349 -5.68 -10.71 9.28
CA ARG A 349 -4.63 -11.15 8.35
C ARG A 349 -4.30 -12.63 8.49
N ARG A 350 -4.27 -13.14 9.72
CA ARG A 350 -4.16 -14.59 9.98
C ARG A 350 -5.36 -15.35 9.43
N ALA A 351 -6.57 -14.83 9.57
CA ALA A 351 -7.78 -15.42 8.99
C ALA A 351 -7.73 -15.42 7.46
N LEU A 352 -7.24 -14.35 6.82
CA LEU A 352 -7.04 -14.29 5.37
C LEU A 352 -6.02 -15.34 4.92
N ARG A 353 -4.87 -15.42 5.58
CA ARG A 353 -3.83 -16.44 5.30
C ARG A 353 -4.40 -17.85 5.43
N GLN A 354 -5.17 -18.12 6.49
CA GLN A 354 -5.85 -19.40 6.68
C GLN A 354 -6.85 -19.68 5.55
N ASN A 355 -7.62 -18.69 5.12
CA ASN A 355 -8.58 -18.86 4.05
C ASN A 355 -7.92 -19.17 2.71
N ILE A 356 -6.78 -18.54 2.41
CA ILE A 356 -6.00 -18.82 1.19
C ILE A 356 -5.46 -20.26 1.23
N ALA A 357 -4.85 -20.65 2.36
CA ALA A 357 -4.27 -21.98 2.54
C ALA A 357 -5.32 -23.11 2.47
N ARG A 358 -6.59 -22.83 2.79
CA ARG A 358 -7.72 -23.77 2.62
C ARG A 358 -7.87 -24.24 1.16
N TYR A 359 -7.55 -23.39 0.19
CA TYR A 359 -7.76 -23.68 -1.23
C TYR A 359 -6.49 -24.09 -1.97
N THR A 360 -5.34 -23.55 -1.58
CA THR A 360 -4.06 -23.91 -2.19
C THR A 360 -2.89 -23.56 -1.25
N PRO A 361 -1.96 -24.50 -0.98
CA PRO A 361 -0.81 -24.23 -0.12
C PRO A 361 0.14 -23.19 -0.74
N ASP A 362 0.18 -23.11 -2.07
CA ASP A 362 1.02 -22.15 -2.82
C ASP A 362 0.31 -20.82 -3.09
N GLY A 363 -0.83 -20.56 -2.42
CA GLY A 363 -1.60 -19.34 -2.61
C GLY A 363 -0.83 -18.10 -2.16
N ARG A 364 -0.87 -17.04 -2.97
CA ARG A 364 -0.18 -15.78 -2.69
C ARG A 364 -1.16 -14.64 -2.46
N TYR A 365 -0.81 -13.77 -1.53
CA TYR A 365 -1.56 -12.57 -1.21
C TYR A 365 -0.73 -11.34 -1.54
N TRP A 366 -1.30 -10.38 -2.25
CA TRP A 366 -0.72 -9.05 -2.43
C TRP A 366 -1.58 -8.02 -1.71
N GLN A 367 -0.94 -7.22 -0.84
CA GLN A 367 -1.51 -5.96 -0.42
C GLN A 367 -1.22 -4.95 -1.54
N THR A 368 -2.27 -4.42 -2.15
CA THR A 368 -2.16 -3.68 -3.41
C THR A 368 -2.55 -2.22 -3.35
N GLU A 369 -3.18 -1.80 -2.26
CA GLU A 369 -3.49 -0.40 -1.99
C GLU A 369 -3.73 -0.15 -0.50
N TYR A 370 -3.15 0.94 0.00
CA TYR A 370 -3.39 1.44 1.33
C TYR A 370 -2.95 2.89 1.45
N CYS A 371 -3.72 3.66 2.19
CA CYS A 371 -3.26 4.87 2.85
C CYS A 371 -4.02 5.05 4.17
N ILE A 372 -3.58 6.03 4.97
CA ILE A 372 -4.32 6.38 6.17
C ILE A 372 -5.51 7.23 5.77
N MET A 373 -6.71 6.69 5.99
CA MET A 373 -7.97 7.34 5.61
C MET A 373 -8.40 8.42 6.62
N GLU A 374 -7.53 9.41 6.85
CA GLU A 374 -7.76 10.52 7.76
C GLU A 374 -7.25 11.85 7.18
N HIS A 375 -7.97 12.93 7.49
CA HIS A 375 -7.55 14.30 7.17
C HIS A 375 -6.30 14.73 7.94
N GLY A 376 -5.66 15.79 7.44
CA GLY A 376 -4.47 16.41 8.01
C GLY A 376 -3.20 15.76 7.47
N ARG A 377 -2.56 16.44 6.52
CA ARG A 377 -1.23 16.11 5.98
C ARG A 377 -0.26 15.92 7.15
N ASP A 378 0.41 14.78 7.17
CA ASP A 378 1.41 14.45 8.17
C ASP A 378 2.69 13.97 7.50
N LEU A 379 3.77 14.73 7.73
CA LEU A 379 5.10 14.40 7.23
C LEU A 379 5.92 13.59 8.24
N GLY A 380 5.46 13.48 9.49
CA GLY A 380 6.24 13.00 10.64
C GLY A 380 6.09 11.50 10.94
N MET A 381 6.67 11.10 12.07
CA MET A 381 6.77 9.69 12.46
C MET A 381 5.46 9.06 12.95
N ASP A 382 4.44 9.84 13.33
CA ASP A 382 3.19 9.28 13.85
C ASP A 382 2.44 8.47 12.78
N SER A 383 2.24 9.07 11.60
CA SER A 383 1.70 8.35 10.45
C SER A 383 2.67 7.27 9.95
N ALA A 384 3.98 7.53 9.95
CA ALA A 384 4.96 6.57 9.48
C ALA A 384 5.00 5.27 10.32
N LEU A 385 4.92 5.37 11.65
CA LEU A 385 4.85 4.19 12.53
C LEU A 385 3.53 3.44 12.38
N ARG A 386 2.42 4.14 12.12
CA ARG A 386 1.15 3.48 11.78
C ARG A 386 1.24 2.66 10.51
N VAL A 387 1.87 3.20 9.47
CA VAL A 387 2.12 2.45 8.23
C VAL A 387 3.10 1.30 8.47
N ALA A 388 4.14 1.50 9.27
CA ALA A 388 5.10 0.46 9.62
C ALA A 388 4.43 -0.75 10.30
N ARG A 389 3.45 -0.53 11.18
CA ARG A 389 2.65 -1.61 11.79
C ARG A 389 1.85 -2.37 10.74
N VAL A 390 1.12 -1.67 9.87
CA VAL A 390 0.31 -2.31 8.82
C VAL A 390 1.18 -3.16 7.91
N LEU A 391 2.28 -2.59 7.41
CA LEU A 391 3.24 -3.27 6.54
C LEU A 391 3.84 -4.51 7.24
N HIS A 392 4.22 -4.40 8.51
CA HIS A 392 4.70 -5.53 9.31
C HIS A 392 3.65 -6.65 9.39
N HIS A 393 2.42 -6.34 9.79
CA HIS A 393 1.37 -7.35 9.94
C HIS A 393 0.93 -7.94 8.60
N ASP A 394 0.91 -7.16 7.51
CA ASP A 394 0.66 -7.68 6.15
C ASP A 394 1.70 -8.74 5.77
N LEU A 395 2.99 -8.48 6.01
CA LEU A 395 4.07 -9.41 5.68
C LEU A 395 4.16 -10.60 6.65
N VAL A 396 3.98 -10.39 7.96
CA VAL A 396 4.22 -11.42 8.98
C VAL A 396 2.97 -12.26 9.25
N ASP A 397 1.83 -11.64 9.54
CA ASP A 397 0.58 -12.34 9.85
C ASP A 397 -0.18 -12.72 8.58
N GLY A 398 -0.23 -11.81 7.60
CA GLY A 398 -0.95 -12.00 6.34
C GLY A 398 -0.17 -12.79 5.29
N ASN A 399 1.14 -12.95 5.48
CA ASN A 399 2.04 -13.60 4.53
C ASN A 399 2.03 -12.93 3.14
N ALA A 400 1.82 -11.61 3.09
CA ALA A 400 1.79 -10.86 1.84
C ALA A 400 3.13 -10.97 1.09
N SER A 401 3.06 -11.16 -0.22
CA SER A 401 4.22 -11.26 -1.11
C SER A 401 4.54 -9.92 -1.77
N ALA A 402 3.58 -8.99 -1.86
CA ALA A 402 3.84 -7.63 -2.28
C ALA A 402 3.07 -6.63 -1.41
N TRP A 403 3.57 -5.40 -1.34
CA TRP A 403 2.94 -4.32 -0.59
C TRP A 403 3.01 -3.00 -1.36
N GLN A 404 1.87 -2.37 -1.60
CA GLN A 404 1.74 -1.21 -2.46
C GLN A 404 0.96 -0.10 -1.77
N TRP A 405 1.58 1.08 -1.71
CA TRP A 405 0.94 2.31 -1.27
C TRP A 405 -0.07 2.80 -2.31
N TRP A 406 -1.02 3.64 -1.89
CA TRP A 406 -1.90 4.35 -2.79
C TRP A 406 -1.15 5.46 -3.56
N LEU A 407 -1.36 6.75 -3.26
CA LEU A 407 -0.77 7.85 -4.05
C LEU A 407 0.72 8.03 -3.76
N ALA A 408 1.56 7.89 -4.77
CA ALA A 408 2.97 8.26 -4.64
C ALA A 408 3.15 9.75 -4.31
N VAL A 409 2.32 10.61 -4.93
CA VAL A 409 2.37 12.07 -4.75
C VAL A 409 0.97 12.62 -4.52
N SER A 410 0.78 13.32 -3.40
CA SER A 410 -0.51 13.91 -3.01
C SER A 410 -0.46 15.44 -2.92
N PRO A 411 -1.44 16.16 -3.52
CA PRO A 411 -1.62 17.58 -3.31
C PRO A 411 -2.49 17.91 -2.09
N ALA A 412 -3.08 16.91 -1.44
CA ALA A 412 -4.16 17.10 -0.48
C ALA A 412 -3.65 17.37 0.96
N ASP A 413 -4.55 17.93 1.77
CA ASP A 413 -4.44 17.94 3.24
C ASP A 413 -5.04 16.64 3.81
N TYR A 414 -4.40 15.53 3.49
CA TYR A 414 -4.82 14.17 3.81
C TYR A 414 -3.59 13.29 4.03
N LYS A 415 -3.74 12.11 4.66
CA LYS A 415 -2.61 11.21 4.97
C LYS A 415 -2.37 10.13 3.90
N ASP A 416 -2.34 10.55 2.64
CA ASP A 416 -2.30 9.67 1.46
C ASP A 416 -1.06 9.79 0.58
N GLY A 417 -0.18 10.76 0.80
CA GLY A 417 1.03 10.95 0.00
C GLY A 417 2.27 10.31 0.63
N LEU A 418 3.06 9.58 -0.17
CA LEU A 418 4.47 9.35 0.18
C LEU A 418 5.24 10.67 0.11
N ILE A 419 4.98 11.45 -0.93
CA ILE A 419 5.49 12.81 -1.13
C ILE A 419 4.29 13.75 -1.25
N TYR A 420 4.34 14.90 -0.58
CA TYR A 420 3.35 15.95 -0.73
C TYR A 420 3.88 17.09 -1.59
N THR A 421 2.95 17.83 -2.17
CA THR A 421 3.23 18.96 -3.04
C THR A 421 2.06 19.94 -2.99
N ASP A 422 2.31 21.20 -3.32
CA ASP A 422 1.28 22.23 -3.38
C ASP A 422 1.00 22.66 -4.84
N TYR A 423 1.30 21.82 -5.84
CA TYR A 423 1.20 22.17 -7.27
C TYR A 423 -0.18 22.60 -7.78
N LYS A 424 -1.24 22.40 -6.99
CA LYS A 424 -2.55 22.99 -7.28
C LYS A 424 -2.53 24.53 -7.16
N LYS A 425 -1.46 25.13 -6.61
CA LYS A 425 -1.15 26.56 -6.66
C LYS A 425 -0.30 26.83 -7.91
N ASP A 426 -0.68 27.85 -8.67
CA ASP A 426 -0.04 28.17 -9.97
C ASP A 426 1.48 28.31 -9.86
N GLY A 427 2.20 27.57 -10.71
CA GLY A 427 3.67 27.60 -10.79
C GLY A 427 4.40 26.85 -9.66
N GLU A 428 3.68 26.31 -8.67
CA GLU A 428 4.28 25.63 -7.53
C GLU A 428 4.77 24.22 -7.88
N GLN A 429 6.01 23.90 -7.51
CA GLN A 429 6.64 22.59 -7.76
C GLN A 429 7.31 22.05 -6.49
N THR A 430 6.65 22.26 -5.35
CA THR A 430 7.16 21.82 -4.05
C THR A 430 7.18 20.30 -3.92
N VAL A 431 8.19 19.81 -3.21
CA VAL A 431 8.43 18.39 -2.95
C VAL A 431 8.67 18.22 -1.45
N TYR A 432 7.70 17.64 -0.75
CA TYR A 432 7.72 17.40 0.69
C TYR A 432 7.66 15.89 0.98
N PRO A 433 8.80 15.17 1.04
CA PRO A 433 8.83 13.76 1.38
C PRO A 433 8.35 13.53 2.82
N SER A 434 7.37 12.64 3.01
CA SER A 434 6.94 12.21 4.35
C SER A 434 7.88 11.15 4.92
N ARG A 435 7.84 10.91 6.23
CA ARG A 435 8.51 9.74 6.83
C ARG A 435 7.92 8.41 6.35
N ILE A 436 6.69 8.38 5.81
CA ILE A 436 6.11 7.17 5.20
C ILE A 436 6.94 6.72 3.99
N LEU A 437 7.42 7.65 3.15
CA LEU A 437 8.31 7.33 2.02
C LEU A 437 9.54 6.54 2.50
N TRP A 438 10.16 7.02 3.58
CA TRP A 438 11.39 6.44 4.10
C TRP A 438 11.17 5.15 4.89
N VAL A 439 10.00 4.99 5.53
CA VAL A 439 9.57 3.71 6.11
C VAL A 439 9.35 2.68 5.01
N LEU A 440 8.64 3.02 3.93
CA LEU A 440 8.50 2.13 2.78
C LEU A 440 9.86 1.85 2.12
N GLY A 441 10.75 2.84 2.10
CA GLY A 441 12.14 2.72 1.64
C GLY A 441 12.97 1.71 2.46
N ALA A 442 12.73 1.60 3.76
CA ALA A 442 13.39 0.59 4.61
C ALA A 442 13.10 -0.85 4.14
N TYR A 443 11.92 -1.09 3.56
CA TYR A 443 11.59 -2.36 2.94
C TYR A 443 12.05 -2.38 1.47
N SER A 444 11.53 -1.49 0.64
CA SER A 444 11.68 -1.54 -0.82
C SER A 444 13.13 -1.42 -1.32
N ARG A 445 14.00 -0.66 -0.64
CA ARG A 445 15.41 -0.54 -1.01
C ARG A 445 16.23 -1.80 -0.70
N PHE A 446 15.91 -2.49 0.39
CA PHE A 446 16.75 -3.56 0.96
C PHE A 446 16.16 -4.96 0.86
N VAL A 447 14.85 -5.07 0.62
CA VAL A 447 14.12 -6.32 0.40
C VAL A 447 13.66 -6.32 -1.07
N ARG A 448 14.57 -6.75 -1.95
CA ARG A 448 14.35 -6.75 -3.41
C ARG A 448 13.51 -7.95 -3.86
N PRO A 449 12.84 -7.86 -5.04
CA PRO A 449 12.12 -8.99 -5.61
C PRO A 449 12.95 -10.28 -5.62
N GLY A 450 12.33 -11.39 -5.21
CA GLY A 450 12.97 -12.70 -5.06
C GLY A 450 13.57 -12.96 -3.68
N ALA A 451 13.63 -11.96 -2.78
CA ALA A 451 13.91 -12.22 -1.37
C ALA A 451 12.84 -13.13 -0.75
N HIS A 452 13.16 -13.84 0.33
CA HIS A 452 12.17 -14.59 1.10
C HIS A 452 12.21 -14.17 2.56
N ARG A 453 11.03 -14.07 3.19
CA ARG A 453 10.93 -13.82 4.62
C ARG A 453 11.39 -15.07 5.38
N VAL A 454 12.13 -14.87 6.46
CA VAL A 454 12.60 -15.94 7.36
C VAL A 454 12.04 -15.73 8.77
N GLU A 455 12.09 -16.78 9.58
CA GLU A 455 11.53 -16.77 10.93
C GLU A 455 12.26 -15.78 11.85
N VAL A 456 11.49 -15.08 12.67
CA VAL A 456 12.00 -14.15 13.69
C VAL A 456 11.25 -14.38 14.99
N THR A 457 12.00 -14.61 16.06
CA THR A 457 11.45 -14.63 17.42
C THR A 457 12.04 -13.50 18.24
N THR A 458 11.25 -12.94 19.15
CA THR A 458 11.67 -11.81 19.99
C THR A 458 11.44 -12.10 21.47
N GLN A 459 12.28 -11.54 22.33
CA GLN A 459 12.18 -11.60 23.79
C GLN A 459 12.37 -10.21 24.38
N GLY A 460 11.57 -9.81 25.38
CA GLY A 460 11.63 -8.48 25.99
C GLY A 460 11.21 -7.34 25.04
N ALA A 461 10.42 -7.66 24.01
CA ALA A 461 10.21 -6.82 22.84
C ALA A 461 8.87 -6.03 22.85
N ASP A 462 8.28 -5.75 24.01
CA ASP A 462 6.99 -5.05 24.09
C ASP A 462 7.04 -3.67 23.40
N GLY A 463 6.35 -3.50 22.27
CA GLY A 463 6.43 -2.27 21.45
C GLY A 463 7.59 -2.22 20.45
N LEU A 464 8.23 -3.37 20.20
CA LEU A 464 9.11 -3.62 19.04
C LEU A 464 8.45 -4.60 18.09
N LEU A 465 8.47 -4.28 16.79
CA LEU A 465 8.14 -5.22 15.72
C LEU A 465 9.41 -5.59 14.94
N ALA A 466 9.57 -6.86 14.59
CA ALA A 466 10.76 -7.37 13.91
C ALA A 466 10.40 -8.35 12.80
N SER A 467 11.00 -8.19 11.61
CA SER A 467 10.88 -9.14 10.51
C SER A 467 12.20 -9.24 9.76
N ALA A 468 12.52 -10.39 9.17
CA ALA A 468 13.79 -10.61 8.50
C ALA A 468 13.60 -11.26 7.12
N TYR A 469 14.50 -10.91 6.20
CA TYR A 469 14.43 -11.29 4.80
C TYR A 469 15.83 -11.65 4.30
N VAL A 470 15.92 -12.80 3.62
CA VAL A 470 17.14 -13.24 2.94
C VAL A 470 17.01 -12.92 1.46
N SER A 471 18.05 -12.34 0.86
CA SER A 471 18.04 -11.94 -0.56
C SER A 471 17.87 -13.13 -1.50
N ALA A 472 17.48 -12.85 -2.75
CA ALA A 472 17.22 -13.87 -3.76
C ALA A 472 18.41 -14.83 -4.02
N ASP A 473 19.65 -14.31 -3.92
CA ASP A 473 20.87 -15.09 -4.08
C ASP A 473 21.29 -15.84 -2.80
N GLY A 474 20.51 -15.73 -1.72
CA GLY A 474 20.75 -16.41 -0.45
C GLY A 474 21.90 -15.83 0.38
N ARG A 475 22.47 -14.67 0.00
CA ARG A 475 23.66 -14.11 0.66
C ARG A 475 23.39 -12.93 1.57
N GLY A 476 22.48 -12.03 1.20
CA GLY A 476 22.15 -10.84 1.97
C GLY A 476 21.09 -11.14 3.04
N LEU A 477 21.16 -10.38 4.13
CA LEU A 477 20.15 -10.36 5.20
C LEU A 477 19.69 -8.93 5.45
N THR A 478 18.39 -8.73 5.52
CA THR A 478 17.77 -7.48 5.96
C THR A 478 16.83 -7.78 7.10
N ILE A 479 17.03 -7.13 8.26
CA ILE A 479 16.09 -7.17 9.38
C ILE A 479 15.43 -5.80 9.47
N ILE A 480 14.10 -5.75 9.44
CA ILE A 480 13.35 -4.53 9.69
C ILE A 480 12.87 -4.53 11.14
N LEU A 481 13.28 -3.49 11.87
CA LEU A 481 12.89 -3.24 13.26
C LEU A 481 12.08 -1.96 13.35
N THR A 482 10.94 -2.01 14.03
CA THR A 482 10.13 -0.84 14.36
C THR A 482 10.10 -0.66 15.87
N ASN A 483 10.66 0.43 16.39
CA ASN A 483 10.53 0.84 17.78
C ASN A 483 9.40 1.87 17.90
N GLU A 484 8.27 1.43 18.41
CA GLU A 484 7.10 2.30 18.63
C GLU A 484 7.20 3.09 19.95
N GLY A 485 8.08 2.62 20.84
CA GLY A 485 8.33 3.20 22.15
C GLY A 485 8.82 4.64 22.08
N ARG A 486 8.58 5.37 23.16
CA ARG A 486 9.07 6.75 23.33
C ARG A 486 10.49 6.80 23.89
N GLU A 487 11.08 5.65 24.18
CA GLU A 487 12.44 5.51 24.71
C GLU A 487 13.33 4.75 23.72
N ALA A 488 14.63 5.05 23.78
CA ALA A 488 15.62 4.27 23.05
C ALA A 488 15.66 2.84 23.60
N ARG A 489 15.92 1.87 22.73
CA ARG A 489 15.88 0.45 23.10
C ARG A 489 17.13 -0.29 22.70
N ARG A 490 17.75 -0.98 23.64
CA ARG A 490 18.90 -1.85 23.37
C ARG A 490 18.41 -3.13 22.72
N VAL A 491 18.95 -3.48 21.56
CA VAL A 491 18.57 -4.67 20.81
C VAL A 491 19.80 -5.54 20.60
N HIS A 492 19.68 -6.82 20.95
CA HIS A 492 20.67 -7.85 20.65
C HIS A 492 20.17 -8.71 19.49
N VAL A 493 20.89 -8.68 18.38
CA VAL A 493 20.54 -9.42 17.17
C VAL A 493 21.41 -10.67 17.05
N ALA A 494 20.75 -11.83 16.94
CA ALA A 494 21.39 -13.09 16.64
C ALA A 494 20.75 -13.74 15.40
N VAL A 495 21.58 -14.41 14.59
CA VAL A 495 21.16 -15.14 13.39
C VAL A 495 21.66 -16.57 13.56
N ASN A 496 20.75 -17.55 13.50
CA ASN A 496 21.01 -18.96 13.79
C ASN A 496 21.81 -19.15 15.10
N GLY A 497 21.50 -18.36 16.13
CA GLY A 497 22.15 -18.39 17.44
C GLY A 497 23.50 -17.65 17.54
N ARG A 498 23.98 -16.98 16.48
CA ARG A 498 25.25 -16.23 16.49
C ARG A 498 25.01 -14.72 16.41
N PRO A 499 25.70 -13.90 17.22
CA PRO A 499 25.68 -12.45 17.06
C PRO A 499 26.23 -12.01 15.70
N VAL A 500 25.68 -10.94 15.14
CA VAL A 500 26.03 -10.45 13.80
C VAL A 500 26.27 -8.95 13.77
N SER A 501 27.24 -8.51 12.96
CA SER A 501 27.42 -7.08 12.66
C SER A 501 26.58 -6.70 11.44
N LEU A 502 25.63 -5.77 11.62
CA LEU A 502 24.73 -5.29 10.57
C LEU A 502 24.84 -3.77 10.48
N THR A 503 24.59 -3.20 9.30
CA THR A 503 24.56 -1.75 9.10
C THR A 503 23.12 -1.23 9.20
N PRO A 504 22.77 -0.44 10.23
CA PRO A 504 21.44 0.14 10.34
C PRO A 504 21.24 1.30 9.34
N HIS A 505 20.06 1.35 8.74
CA HIS A 505 19.52 2.48 7.99
C HIS A 505 18.23 2.93 8.66
N VAL A 506 18.23 4.11 9.25
CA VAL A 506 17.22 4.54 10.22
C VAL A 506 16.32 5.62 9.65
N THR A 507 15.02 5.45 9.87
CA THR A 507 14.00 6.49 9.73
C THR A 507 13.46 6.83 11.12
N SER A 508 13.60 8.09 11.52
CA SER A 508 13.08 8.67 12.76
C SER A 508 12.70 10.14 12.52
N GLU A 509 12.43 10.91 13.59
CA GLU A 509 12.25 12.37 13.46
C GLU A 509 13.50 13.05 12.86
N GLU A 510 14.69 12.56 13.20
CA GLU A 510 15.96 13.16 12.79
C GLU A 510 16.52 12.54 11.50
N HIS A 511 16.17 11.28 11.20
CA HIS A 511 16.82 10.50 10.14
C HIS A 511 15.86 10.08 9.03
N GLN A 512 16.27 10.24 7.78
CA GLN A 512 15.50 9.86 6.58
C GLN A 512 16.21 8.69 5.89
N LEU A 513 15.94 7.47 6.35
CA LEU A 513 16.64 6.25 5.92
C LEU A 513 18.17 6.39 5.94
N ALA A 514 18.69 7.12 6.94
CA ALA A 514 20.09 7.47 7.04
C ALA A 514 20.90 6.30 7.59
N GLN A 515 22.03 6.00 6.95
CA GLN A 515 22.96 4.99 7.44
C GLN A 515 23.56 5.41 8.78
N GLN A 516 23.63 4.47 9.72
CA GLN A 516 24.23 4.63 11.04
C GLN A 516 25.48 3.75 11.19
N PRO A 517 26.31 3.97 12.22
CA PRO A 517 27.38 3.03 12.58
C PRO A 517 26.84 1.60 12.74
N ALA A 518 27.63 0.62 12.28
CA ALA A 518 27.25 -0.78 12.35
C ALA A 518 27.01 -1.26 13.80
N THR A 519 26.21 -2.32 13.96
CA THR A 519 26.01 -2.98 15.25
C THR A 519 27.35 -3.50 15.78
N THR A 520 27.47 -3.57 17.11
CA THR A 520 28.72 -4.03 17.75
C THR A 520 29.01 -5.50 17.38
N ARG A 521 30.24 -5.97 17.65
CA ARG A 521 30.59 -7.39 17.45
C ARG A 521 29.68 -8.35 18.24
N GLY A 522 29.07 -7.88 19.33
CA GLY A 522 28.09 -8.65 20.12
C GLY A 522 26.67 -8.60 19.57
N GLY A 523 26.46 -8.07 18.36
CA GLY A 523 25.13 -7.92 17.75
C GLY A 523 24.27 -6.84 18.41
N GLU A 524 24.88 -5.98 19.23
CA GLU A 524 24.15 -4.95 19.96
C GLU A 524 23.97 -3.68 19.14
N TRP A 525 22.77 -3.11 19.22
CA TRP A 525 22.44 -1.80 18.67
C TRP A 525 21.39 -1.09 19.54
N VAL A 526 21.44 0.24 19.58
CA VAL A 526 20.43 1.05 20.29
C VAL A 526 19.46 1.62 19.25
N ALA A 527 18.26 1.06 19.21
CA ALA A 527 17.17 1.55 18.37
C ALA A 527 16.64 2.88 18.92
N PRO A 528 16.66 3.98 18.15
CA PRO A 528 16.12 5.26 18.61
C PRO A 528 14.62 5.14 18.95
N PRO A 529 14.09 6.00 19.83
CA PRO A 529 12.65 6.07 20.07
C PRO A 529 11.91 6.39 18.77
N ARG A 530 10.68 5.91 18.64
CA ARG A 530 9.78 6.19 17.51
C ARG A 530 10.48 6.10 16.15
N SER A 531 11.06 4.94 15.87
CA SER A 531 11.90 4.73 14.69
C SER A 531 11.59 3.43 13.95
N VAL A 532 11.97 3.40 12.67
CA VAL A 532 12.05 2.19 11.84
C VAL A 532 13.46 2.08 11.33
N ALA A 533 14.06 0.90 11.39
CA ALA A 533 15.40 0.66 10.87
C ALA A 533 15.47 -0.61 10.03
N ALA A 534 16.17 -0.52 8.90
CA ALA A 534 16.65 -1.67 8.17
C ALA A 534 18.10 -1.98 8.59
N LEU A 535 18.30 -3.09 9.27
CA LEU A 535 19.62 -3.63 9.60
C LEU A 535 20.08 -4.55 8.47
N VAL A 536 21.11 -4.13 7.73
CA VAL A 536 21.52 -4.78 6.48
C VAL A 536 22.87 -5.46 6.64
N GLY A 537 22.94 -6.74 6.28
CA GLY A 537 24.16 -7.54 6.17
C GLY A 537 24.36 -8.02 4.73
N LYS A 538 25.56 -7.83 4.18
CA LYS A 538 25.89 -8.20 2.78
C LYS A 538 26.17 -9.70 2.59
N GLN A 539 26.48 -10.41 3.68
CA GLN A 539 26.73 -11.85 3.70
C GLN A 539 26.04 -12.45 4.92
N LEU A 540 25.43 -13.61 4.75
CA LEU A 540 24.92 -14.40 5.86
C LEU A 540 26.11 -14.84 6.70
N PRO A 541 25.95 -14.89 8.03
CA PRO A 541 26.96 -15.46 8.89
C PRO A 541 27.09 -16.94 8.55
N VAL A 542 28.30 -17.35 8.18
CA VAL A 542 28.68 -18.77 8.05
C VAL A 542 28.73 -19.39 9.44
#